data_AF-A0A1H7WHJ0-F1
#
_entry.id   AF-A0A1H7WHJ0-F1
#
_cell.length_a   1.000
_cell.length_b   1.000
_cell.length_c   1.000
_cell.angle_alpha   90.00
_cell.angle_beta   90.00
_cell.angle_gamma   90.00
#
_symmetry.space_group_name_H-M   'P 1'
#
loop_
_entity.id
_entity.type
_entity.pdbx_description
1 polymer ?
#
loop_
_entity_poly.entity_id
_entity_poly.type
_entity_poly.pdbx_seq_one_letter_code
_entity_poly.pdbx_strand_id
1 'polypeptide(L)' 'MPGQRLPAKTKHHALNEGQRLGRTAEGVAVIHVTADDETGKVSSLDVPARHGAIPEEFEEQIRAL' A
#
# COMPACT_ATOMS: atom_id res chain seq x y z
N MET A 1 -10.50 -7.08 -5.91
CA MET A 1 -9.08 -7.10 -6.30
C MET A 1 -8.59 -5.67 -6.30
N PRO A 2 -7.53 -5.30 -5.54
CA PRO A 2 -6.93 -3.97 -5.66
C PRO A 2 -6.50 -3.76 -7.12
N GLY A 3 -6.66 -2.54 -7.64
CA GLY A 3 -6.38 -2.20 -9.04
C GLY A 3 -4.88 -2.22 -9.39
N GLN A 4 -4.42 -1.22 -10.12
CA GLN A 4 -3.01 -1.11 -10.54
C GLN A 4 -2.08 -0.99 -9.33
N ARG A 5 -1.07 -1.87 -9.23
CA ARG A 5 0.00 -1.79 -8.24
C ARG A 5 1.21 -1.08 -8.85
N LEU A 6 1.66 -0.01 -8.18
CA LEU A 6 2.84 0.75 -8.60
C LEU A 6 3.95 0.56 -7.55
N PRO A 7 5.03 -0.18 -7.86
CA PRO A 7 6.14 -0.32 -6.93
C PRO A 7 6.89 1.01 -6.78
N ALA A 8 7.32 1.33 -5.56
CA ALA A 8 8.13 2.49 -5.27
C ALA A 8 9.50 2.05 -4.72
N LYS A 9 10.57 2.76 -5.12
CA LYS A 9 11.94 2.44 -4.71
C LYS A 9 12.22 2.76 -3.23
N THR A 10 11.52 3.74 -2.67
CA THR A 10 11.68 4.17 -1.28
C THR A 10 10.34 4.53 -0.66
N LYS A 11 10.25 4.45 0.68
CA LYS A 11 9.06 4.86 1.43
C LYS A 11 8.67 6.31 1.15
N HIS A 12 9.66 7.22 1.08
CA HIS A 12 9.39 8.63 0.78
C HIS A 12 8.78 8.82 -0.61
N HIS A 13 9.33 8.14 -1.63
CA HIS A 13 8.76 8.17 -2.97
C HIS A 13 7.34 7.60 -3.01
N ALA A 14 7.08 6.51 -2.28
CA ALA A 14 5.77 5.90 -2.18
C ALA A 14 4.72 6.87 -1.62
N LEU A 15 5.06 7.61 -0.56
CA LEU A 15 4.18 8.59 0.06
C LEU A 15 3.88 9.78 -0.87
N ASN A 16 4.91 10.34 -1.50
CA ASN A 16 4.73 11.46 -2.44
C ASN A 16 3.87 11.05 -3.64
N GLU A 17 4.10 9.85 -4.17
CA GLU A 17 3.35 9.33 -5.32
C GLU A 17 1.92 8.98 -4.94
N GLY A 18 1.69 8.35 -3.78
CA GLY A 18 0.37 8.11 -3.23
C GLY A 18 -0.43 9.40 -3.07
N GLN A 19 0.20 10.45 -2.53
CA GLN A 19 -0.42 11.76 -2.40
C GLN A 19 -0.74 12.37 -3.77
N ARG A 20 0.18 12.28 -4.74
CA ARG A 20 -0.02 12.80 -6.11
C ARG A 20 -1.20 12.11 -6.79
N LEU A 21 -1.27 10.78 -6.74
CA LEU A 21 -2.34 9.99 -7.33
C LEU A 21 -3.67 10.23 -6.61
N GLY A 22 -3.64 10.32 -5.28
CA GLY A 22 -4.82 10.62 -4.45
C GLY A 22 -5.48 11.97 -4.74
N ARG A 23 -4.78 12.91 -5.40
CA ARG A 23 -5.37 14.17 -5.89
C ARG A 23 -6.25 13.99 -7.12
N THR A 24 -5.97 12.96 -7.93
CA THR A 24 -6.65 12.72 -9.22
C THR A 24 -7.54 11.48 -9.21
N ALA A 25 -7.38 10.59 -8.23
CA ALA A 25 -8.13 9.35 -8.09
C ALA A 25 -8.44 9.09 -6.62
N GLU A 26 -9.66 8.65 -6.33
CA GLU A 26 -10.08 8.23 -4.98
C GLU A 26 -9.70 6.76 -4.72
N GLY A 27 -9.54 6.38 -3.45
CA GLY A 27 -9.28 4.99 -3.05
C GLY A 27 -7.82 4.56 -3.21
N VAL A 28 -6.87 5.48 -3.02
CA VAL A 28 -5.44 5.22 -3.15
C VAL A 28 -4.82 4.94 -1.78
N ALA A 29 -4.24 3.76 -1.61
CA ALA A 29 -3.49 3.38 -0.41
C ALA A 29 -2.01 3.22 -0.75
N VAL A 30 -1.14 3.69 0.16
CA VAL A 30 0.28 3.32 0.15
C VAL A 30 0.42 2.13 1.08
N ILE A 31 1.08 1.07 0.61
CA ILE A 31 1.33 -0.14 1.39
C ILE A 31 2.85 -0.35 1.47
N HIS A 32 3.34 -0.57 2.68
CA HIS A 32 4.71 -0.99 2.93
C HIS A 32 4.70 -2.48 3.29
N VAL A 33 5.24 -3.30 2.40
CA VAL A 33 5.35 -4.75 2.56
C VAL A 33 6.80 -5.07 2.86
N THR A 34 7.05 -5.78 3.96
CA THR A 34 8.36 -6.35 4.27
C THR A 34 8.29 -7.85 4.02
N ALA A 35 9.28 -8.38 3.32
CA ALA A 35 9.49 -9.82 3.20
C ALA A 35 10.54 -10.27 4.21
N ASP A 36 10.38 -11.48 4.72
CA ASP A 36 11.39 -12.25 5.41
C ASP A 36 12.54 -12.56 4.44
N ASP A 37 13.77 -12.30 4.87
CA ASP A 37 14.96 -12.39 4.03
C ASP A 37 15.43 -13.83 3.81
N GLU A 38 15.08 -14.75 4.70
CA GLU A 38 15.40 -16.18 4.58
C GLU A 38 14.40 -16.93 3.69
N THR A 39 13.10 -16.61 3.80
CA THR A 39 12.02 -17.35 3.14
C THR A 39 11.39 -16.62 1.97
N GLY A 40 11.62 -15.32 1.82
CA GLY A 40 11.00 -14.46 0.82
C GLY A 40 9.50 -14.24 1.01
N LYS A 41 8.93 -14.73 2.12
CA LYS A 41 7.50 -14.59 2.44
C LYS A 41 7.24 -13.22 3.05
N VAL A 42 6.02 -12.71 2.90
CA VAL A 42 5.62 -11.46 3.57
C VAL A 42 5.71 -11.65 5.09
N SER A 43 6.53 -10.84 5.74
CA SER A 43 6.73 -10.84 7.20
C SER A 43 5.89 -9.76 7.88
N SER A 44 5.67 -8.62 7.21
CA SER A 44 4.82 -7.55 7.74
C SER A 44 4.22 -6.69 6.64
N LEU A 45 3.10 -6.05 6.96
CA LEU A 45 2.37 -5.15 6.09
C LEU A 45 1.86 -3.96 6.91
N ASP A 46 2.16 -2.74 6.44
CA ASP A 46 1.76 -1.47 7.02
C ASP A 46 1.10 -0.58 5.97
N VAL A 47 0.10 0.22 6.35
CA VAL A 47 -0.61 1.15 5.45
C VAL A 47 -0.33 2.59 5.88
N PRO A 48 0.82 3.15 5.49
CA PRO A 48 1.26 4.45 6.00
C PRO A 48 0.46 5.65 5.49
N ALA A 49 -0.33 5.51 4.43
CA ALA A 49 -1.19 6.57 3.92
C ALA A 49 -2.43 6.03 3.21
N ARG A 50 -3.55 6.75 3.38
CA ARG A 50 -4.82 6.52 2.71
C ARG A 50 -5.31 7.84 2.11
N HIS A 51 -5.76 7.80 0.87
CA HIS A 51 -6.29 8.96 0.16
C HIS A 51 -7.67 8.63 -0.43
N GLY A 52 -8.70 9.30 0.09
CA GLY A 52 -10.10 9.06 -0.29
C GLY A 52 -10.79 7.98 0.56
N ALA A 53 -11.99 7.56 0.14
CA ALA A 53 -12.73 6.50 0.81
C ALA A 53 -12.05 5.13 0.62
N ILE A 54 -11.30 4.70 1.63
CA ILE A 54 -10.76 3.35 1.74
C ILE A 54 -11.44 2.67 2.93
N PRO A 55 -12.15 1.54 2.73
CA PRO A 55 -12.82 0.83 3.81
C PRO A 55 -11.85 0.43 4.93
N GLU A 56 -12.33 0.36 6.16
CA GLU A 56 -11.51 -0.05 7.30
C GLU A 56 -11.05 -1.50 7.18
N GLU A 57 -11.87 -2.35 6.56
CA GLU A 57 -11.61 -3.76 6.29
C GLU A 57 -10.54 -3.98 5.22
N PHE A 58 -10.09 -2.93 4.53
CA PHE A 58 -9.05 -3.03 3.50
C PHE A 58 -7.76 -3.63 4.06
N GLU A 59 -7.40 -3.30 5.31
CA GLU A 59 -6.23 -3.86 5.97
C GLU A 59 -6.33 -5.36 6.22
N GLU A 60 -7.52 -5.86 6.51
CA GLU A 60 -7.75 -7.28 6.70
C GLU A 60 -7.63 -8.03 5.37
N GLN A 61 -8.15 -7.44 4.29
CA GLN A 61 -8.07 -8.02 2.95
C GLN A 61 -6.64 -8.11 2.43
N ILE A 62 -5.79 -7.13 2.73
CA ILE A 62 -4.38 -7.16 2.31
C ILE A 62 -3.51 -8.05 3.21
N ARG A 63 -3.88 -8.27 4.48
CA ARG A 63 -3.21 -9.27 5.34
C ARG A 63 -3.54 -10.71 4.94
N ALA A 64 -4.67 -10.92 4.27
CA ALA A 64 -5.10 -12.23 3.79
C ALA A 64 -4.52 -12.62 2.41
N LEU A 65 -3.75 -11.72 1.77
CA LEU A 65 -3.05 -11.95 0.49
C LEU A 65 -1.64 -12.51 0.71
#